data_AF-A0A221R8Q6-F1
#
_entry.id   AF-A0A221R8Q6-F1
#
_cell.length_a   1.000
_cell.length_b   1.000
_cell.length_c   1.000
_cell.angle_alpha   90.00
_cell.angle_beta   90.00
_cell.angle_gamma   90.00
#
_symmetry.space_group_name_H-M   'P 1'
#
loop_
_entity.id
_entity.type
_entity.pdbx_description
1 polymer ?
#
loop_
_entity_poly.entity_id
_entity_poly.type
_entity_poly.pdbx_seq_one_letter_code
_entity_poly.pdbx_strand_id
1 'polypeptide(L)'
;MAIRTAQVLLPAAPLRLTTEEVRLLWSFVHGAIQIPSMRAWMRESLGFCPRHTWGYAVVEIELWEAGVGDRAGHVPFDVSVLYEDLARGLGRRLAQPRGWGRRPDAVLVPARRCLICTQLDSPPKEGFAIGYANSNSAALAAEANPLRHSRRWCSLTADAWAELACSACLGDGPSSPAHDAAAPCRLHLAEAVRAGRAGDGDLAAAALRLTGVADRLAVFVESVTMFGPSAGPADEASWIEALGFFAGWRFPAFLAGLVAPEN
;
A
#
# COMPACT_ATOMS: atom_id res chain seq x y z
N MET A 1 -6.26 -16.29 19.45
CA MET A 1 -4.83 -15.93 19.52
C MET A 1 -4.66 -14.58 18.84
N ALA A 2 -4.39 -13.51 19.60
CA ALA A 2 -4.33 -12.16 19.03
C ALA A 2 -3.09 -12.05 18.14
N ILE A 3 -3.29 -11.78 16.85
CA ILE A 3 -2.21 -11.45 15.92
C ILE A 3 -1.68 -10.06 16.29
N ARG A 4 -0.80 -10.00 17.30
CA ARG A 4 -0.02 -8.81 17.64
C ARG A 4 1.32 -8.92 16.96
N THR A 5 1.46 -8.35 15.77
CA THR A 5 2.72 -7.76 15.28
C THR A 5 2.48 -7.05 13.95
N ALA A 6 2.81 -5.75 13.92
CA ALA A 6 2.88 -4.85 12.77
C ALA A 6 1.58 -4.43 12.06
N GLN A 7 0.58 -3.90 12.77
CA GLN A 7 -0.38 -2.93 12.18
C GLN A 7 -0.06 -1.51 12.65
N VAL A 8 1.23 -1.22 12.78
CA VAL A 8 1.72 0.11 13.16
C VAL A 8 1.90 0.90 11.88
N LEU A 9 1.24 2.05 11.79
CA LEU A 9 1.44 2.99 10.70
C LEU A 9 2.91 3.45 10.68
N LEU A 10 3.45 3.66 9.48
CA LEU A 10 4.80 4.19 9.36
C LEU A 10 4.88 5.62 9.93
N PRO A 11 5.96 5.95 10.66
CA PRO A 11 6.21 7.32 11.10
C PRO A 11 6.51 8.24 9.91
N ALA A 12 6.53 9.54 10.16
CA ALA A 12 7.04 10.52 9.20
C ALA A 12 8.58 10.47 9.19
N ALA A 13 9.15 9.40 8.65
CA ALA A 13 10.60 9.19 8.60
C ALA A 13 11.01 8.36 7.38
N PRO A 14 12.30 8.41 6.96
CA PRO A 14 12.80 7.58 5.88
C PRO A 14 12.60 6.09 6.19
N LEU A 15 11.94 5.37 5.27
CA LEU A 15 11.85 3.92 5.34
C LEU A 15 13.21 3.32 5.00
N ARG A 16 13.83 2.66 5.98
CA ARG A 16 15.07 1.89 5.79
C ARG A 16 14.75 0.40 5.75
N LEU A 17 14.85 -0.21 4.58
CA LEU A 17 14.70 -1.63 4.36
C LEU A 17 16.02 -2.36 4.61
N THR A 18 15.93 -3.47 5.32
CA THR A 18 17.06 -4.39 5.49
C THR A 18 17.35 -5.15 4.20
N THR A 19 18.56 -5.70 4.09
CA THR A 19 18.94 -6.58 2.97
C THR A 19 17.96 -7.73 2.79
N GLU A 20 17.48 -8.31 3.89
CA GLU A 20 16.56 -9.45 3.85
C GLU A 20 15.14 -9.04 3.43
N GLU A 21 14.65 -7.88 3.89
CA GLU A 21 13.38 -7.33 3.39
C GLU A 21 13.43 -7.09 1.88
N VAL A 22 14.53 -6.49 1.39
CA VAL A 22 14.71 -6.25 -0.05
C VAL A 22 14.79 -7.57 -0.82
N ARG A 23 15.52 -8.57 -0.31
CA ARG A 23 15.60 -9.89 -0.93
C ARG A 23 14.23 -10.53 -1.10
N LEU A 24 13.41 -10.52 -0.05
CA LEU A 24 12.07 -11.12 -0.03
C LEU A 24 11.09 -10.36 -0.92
N LEU A 25 11.06 -9.02 -0.81
CA LEU A 25 10.19 -8.16 -1.60
C LEU A 25 10.56 -8.21 -3.09
N TRP A 26 11.86 -8.19 -3.43
CA TRP A 26 12.33 -8.29 -4.81
C TRP A 26 11.97 -9.64 -5.43
N SER A 27 12.10 -10.73 -4.66
CA SER A 27 11.62 -12.05 -5.09
C SER A 27 10.10 -12.08 -5.30
N PHE A 28 9.36 -11.27 -4.54
CA PHE A 28 7.90 -11.19 -4.68
C PHE A 28 7.48 -10.46 -5.96
N VAL A 29 8.14 -9.33 -6.29
CA VAL A 29 7.97 -8.59 -7.56
C VAL A 29 8.07 -9.57 -8.75
N HIS A 30 9.08 -10.45 -8.76
CA HIS A 30 9.36 -11.35 -9.89
C HIS A 30 8.43 -12.57 -10.02
N GLY A 31 7.18 -12.49 -9.55
CA GLY A 31 6.13 -13.44 -9.93
C GLY A 31 5.49 -14.23 -8.80
N ALA A 32 5.87 -14.01 -7.53
CA ALA A 32 5.20 -14.70 -6.41
C ALA A 32 3.71 -14.33 -6.32
N ILE A 33 3.33 -13.12 -6.77
CA ILE A 33 1.94 -12.68 -6.87
C ILE A 33 1.10 -13.54 -7.83
N GLN A 34 1.71 -14.21 -8.80
CA GLN A 34 0.98 -15.08 -9.73
C GLN A 34 0.57 -16.43 -9.11
N ILE A 35 1.15 -16.79 -7.97
CA ILE A 35 0.87 -18.07 -7.29
C ILE A 35 -0.51 -17.98 -6.59
N PRO A 36 -1.47 -18.90 -6.88
CA PRO A 36 -2.83 -18.83 -6.32
C PRO A 36 -2.89 -18.82 -4.79
N SER A 37 -2.04 -19.61 -4.13
CA SER A 37 -1.96 -19.64 -2.66
C SER A 37 -1.43 -18.33 -2.06
N MET A 38 -0.53 -17.63 -2.77
CA MET A 38 -0.06 -16.31 -2.38
C MET A 38 -1.16 -15.27 -2.55
N ARG A 39 -1.94 -15.31 -3.64
CA ARG A 39 -3.11 -14.43 -3.81
C ARG A 39 -4.17 -14.65 -2.72
N ALA A 40 -4.45 -15.91 -2.37
CA ALA A 40 -5.34 -16.22 -1.26
C ALA A 40 -4.80 -15.66 0.06
N TRP A 41 -3.50 -15.82 0.33
CA TRP A 41 -2.84 -15.22 1.50
C TRP A 41 -3.01 -13.71 1.51
N MET A 42 -2.70 -13.03 0.40
CA MET A 42 -2.81 -11.57 0.29
C MET A 42 -4.23 -11.07 0.55
N ARG A 43 -5.26 -11.77 0.05
CA ARG A 43 -6.65 -11.40 0.33
C ARG A 43 -7.01 -11.59 1.81
N GLU A 44 -6.55 -12.66 2.44
CA GLU A 44 -6.78 -12.91 3.87
C GLU A 44 -5.99 -11.94 4.77
N SER A 45 -4.79 -11.52 4.36
CA SER A 45 -3.97 -10.54 5.08
C SER A 45 -4.26 -9.08 4.70
N LEU A 46 -5.22 -8.83 3.80
CA LEU A 46 -5.53 -7.51 3.24
C LEU A 46 -4.28 -6.81 2.67
N GLY A 47 -3.43 -7.57 1.99
CA GLY A 47 -2.13 -7.15 1.49
C GLY A 47 -1.00 -7.37 2.50
N PHE A 48 -0.02 -6.49 2.48
CA PHE A 48 1.09 -6.51 3.43
C PHE A 48 0.77 -5.66 4.68
N CYS A 49 1.63 -5.74 5.72
CA CYS A 49 1.56 -4.77 6.80
C CYS A 49 2.01 -3.38 6.32
N PRO A 50 1.68 -2.27 7.01
CA PRO A 50 2.00 -0.93 6.54
C PRO A 50 3.46 -0.74 6.08
N ARG A 51 4.42 -1.26 6.86
CA ARG A 51 5.84 -1.24 6.52
C ARG A 51 6.15 -1.94 5.20
N HIS A 52 5.66 -3.17 5.01
CA HIS A 52 5.95 -3.96 3.82
C HIS A 52 5.07 -3.59 2.63
N THR A 53 3.93 -2.92 2.82
CA THR A 53 3.15 -2.31 1.75
C THR A 53 3.96 -1.20 1.07
N TRP A 54 4.45 -0.24 1.86
CA TRP A 54 5.28 0.84 1.34
C TRP A 54 6.67 0.33 0.93
N GLY A 55 7.23 -0.64 1.65
CA GLY A 55 8.48 -1.30 1.27
C GLY A 55 8.39 -1.99 -0.09
N TYR A 56 7.26 -2.64 -0.39
CA TYR A 56 7.03 -3.26 -1.69
C TYR A 56 7.00 -2.24 -2.82
N ALA A 57 6.25 -1.16 -2.65
CA ALA A 57 6.23 -0.06 -3.61
C ALA A 57 7.61 0.57 -3.81
N VAL A 58 8.38 0.79 -2.74
CA VAL A 58 9.76 1.31 -2.81
C VAL A 58 10.67 0.36 -3.58
N VAL A 59 10.64 -0.94 -3.28
CA VAL A 59 11.47 -1.94 -3.96
C VAL A 59 11.15 -1.98 -5.45
N GLU A 60 9.87 -1.92 -5.81
CA GLU A 60 9.45 -1.88 -7.21
C GLU A 60 9.88 -0.57 -7.90
N ILE A 61 9.53 0.58 -7.33
CA ILE A 61 9.80 1.89 -7.93
C ILE A 61 11.30 2.18 -8.05
N GLU A 62 12.10 1.86 -7.03
CA GLU A 62 13.53 2.22 -7.05
C GLU A 62 14.37 1.25 -7.87
N LEU A 63 14.00 -0.04 -7.95
CA LEU A 63 14.87 -1.07 -8.56
C LEU A 63 14.38 -1.56 -9.92
N TRP A 64 13.13 -1.32 -10.30
CA TRP A 64 12.63 -1.73 -11.60
C TRP A 64 12.99 -0.67 -12.65
N GLU A 65 13.91 -1.01 -13.55
CA GLU A 65 14.37 -0.11 -14.64
C GLU A 65 13.78 -0.48 -16.01
N ALA A 66 12.91 -1.50 -16.08
CA ALA A 66 12.33 -1.95 -17.34
C ALA A 66 10.98 -1.26 -17.60
N GLY A 67 10.97 -0.24 -18.47
CA GLY A 67 9.74 0.41 -18.92
C GLY A 67 9.94 1.50 -19.97
N VAL A 68 8.84 2.14 -20.37
CA VAL A 68 8.77 3.18 -21.42
C VAL A 68 8.42 4.55 -20.83
N GLY A 69 8.76 5.64 -21.54
CA GLY A 69 8.44 7.02 -21.14
C GLY A 69 9.43 7.66 -20.15
N ASP A 70 9.09 8.87 -19.66
CA ASP A 70 9.96 9.75 -18.84
C ASP A 70 10.38 9.17 -17.47
N ARG A 71 9.83 8.02 -17.11
CA ARG A 71 10.04 7.35 -15.82
C ARG A 71 10.91 6.10 -15.93
N ALA A 72 11.35 5.71 -17.13
CA ALA A 72 12.33 4.64 -17.36
C ALA A 72 12.09 3.35 -16.55
N GLY A 73 10.83 2.90 -16.42
CA GLY A 73 10.49 1.69 -15.68
C GLY A 73 10.27 1.83 -14.17
N HIS A 74 10.62 2.97 -13.56
CA HIS A 74 10.41 3.24 -12.13
C HIS A 74 8.94 3.51 -11.80
N VAL A 75 8.07 2.52 -12.03
CA VAL A 75 6.62 2.63 -11.93
C VAL A 75 6.06 1.53 -10.99
N PRO A 76 5.07 1.85 -10.14
CA PRO A 76 4.47 0.87 -9.23
C PRO A 76 3.44 -0.03 -9.93
N PHE A 77 3.86 -1.02 -10.71
CA PHE A 77 2.97 -1.87 -11.50
C PHE A 77 2.37 -3.04 -10.72
N ASP A 78 3.17 -3.98 -10.24
CA ASP A 78 2.74 -5.17 -9.52
C ASP A 78 2.06 -4.81 -8.20
N VAL A 79 2.53 -3.77 -7.51
CA VAL A 79 1.83 -3.23 -6.35
C VAL A 79 0.45 -2.68 -6.73
N SER A 80 0.32 -2.01 -7.87
CA SER A 80 -0.98 -1.52 -8.35
C SER A 80 -1.92 -2.67 -8.67
N VAL A 81 -1.45 -3.70 -9.37
CA VAL A 81 -2.23 -4.93 -9.66
C VAL A 81 -2.71 -5.61 -8.36
N LEU A 82 -1.83 -5.71 -7.35
CA LEU A 82 -2.19 -6.30 -6.06
C LEU A 82 -3.30 -5.50 -5.37
N TYR A 83 -3.10 -4.19 -5.24
CA TYR A 83 -4.00 -3.35 -4.46
C TYR A 83 -5.28 -3.01 -5.21
N GLU A 84 -5.33 -3.16 -6.53
CA GLU A 84 -6.56 -3.16 -7.31
C GLU A 84 -7.46 -4.34 -6.88
N ASP A 85 -6.95 -5.58 -6.92
CA ASP A 85 -7.70 -6.78 -6.51
C ASP A 85 -8.17 -6.68 -5.05
N LEU A 86 -7.31 -6.18 -4.16
CA LEU A 86 -7.65 -5.97 -2.75
C LEU A 86 -8.71 -4.88 -2.57
N ALA A 87 -8.62 -3.76 -3.29
CA ALA A 87 -9.60 -2.68 -3.22
C ALA A 87 -10.96 -3.15 -3.71
N ARG A 88 -11.04 -3.84 -4.87
CA ARG A 88 -12.29 -4.43 -5.37
C ARG A 88 -12.86 -5.45 -4.39
N GLY A 89 -12.02 -6.35 -3.87
CA GLY A 89 -12.43 -7.39 -2.94
C GLY A 89 -12.97 -6.85 -1.63
N LEU A 90 -12.26 -5.90 -1.01
CA LEU A 90 -12.67 -5.27 0.23
C LEU A 90 -13.90 -4.37 0.03
N GLY A 91 -13.95 -3.58 -1.05
CA GLY A 91 -15.10 -2.74 -1.39
C GLY A 91 -16.40 -3.55 -1.47
N ARG A 92 -16.39 -4.68 -2.21
CA ARG A 92 -17.54 -5.61 -2.26
C ARG A 92 -17.97 -6.12 -0.89
N ARG A 93 -17.00 -6.45 -0.01
CA ARG A 93 -17.30 -6.91 1.34
C ARG A 93 -17.88 -5.77 2.19
N LEU A 94 -17.39 -4.55 2.08
CA LEU A 94 -17.89 -3.40 2.85
C LEU A 94 -19.30 -2.97 2.42
N ALA A 95 -19.64 -3.10 1.13
CA ALA A 95 -20.96 -2.78 0.60
C ALA A 95 -22.09 -3.72 1.08
N GLN A 96 -21.76 -4.86 1.68
CA GLN A 96 -22.77 -5.79 2.18
C GLN A 96 -23.44 -5.24 3.46
N PRO A 97 -24.80 -5.22 3.53
CA PRO A 97 -25.53 -4.79 4.71
C PRO A 97 -25.12 -5.55 5.99
N ARG A 98 -25.26 -4.92 7.16
CA ARG A 98 -25.12 -5.61 8.45
C ARG A 98 -26.27 -6.60 8.65
N GLY A 99 -26.03 -7.87 8.30
CA GLY A 99 -26.88 -8.98 8.72
C GLY A 99 -26.68 -9.35 10.19
N TRP A 100 -27.59 -10.16 10.72
CA TRP A 100 -27.51 -10.66 12.10
C TRP A 100 -26.19 -11.43 12.33
N GLY A 101 -25.46 -11.09 13.40
CA GLY A 101 -24.17 -11.71 13.73
C GLY A 101 -22.96 -11.25 12.91
N ARG A 102 -23.12 -10.32 11.96
CA ARG A 102 -22.00 -9.79 11.17
C ARG A 102 -21.18 -8.80 12.00
N ARG A 103 -19.86 -9.02 12.05
CA ARG A 103 -18.88 -8.09 12.63
C ARG A 103 -18.20 -7.26 11.54
N PRO A 104 -18.71 -6.06 11.21
CA PRO A 104 -18.14 -5.24 10.14
C PRO A 104 -16.68 -4.85 10.41
N ASP A 105 -16.29 -4.70 11.68
CA ASP A 105 -14.91 -4.44 12.06
C ASP A 105 -13.97 -5.59 11.67
N ALA A 106 -14.45 -6.84 11.70
CA ALA A 106 -13.66 -8.01 11.32
C ALA A 106 -13.32 -8.03 9.82
N VAL A 107 -14.09 -7.34 8.96
CA VAL A 107 -13.80 -7.23 7.53
C VAL A 107 -12.60 -6.31 7.26
N LEU A 108 -12.40 -5.32 8.12
CA LEU A 108 -11.30 -4.34 8.04
C LEU A 108 -10.00 -4.85 8.68
N VAL A 109 -10.07 -5.97 9.38
CA VAL A 109 -8.94 -6.60 10.07
C VAL A 109 -8.43 -7.77 9.25
N PRO A 110 -7.11 -7.87 9.03
CA PRO A 110 -6.54 -9.02 8.35
C PRO A 110 -6.70 -10.29 9.19
N ALA A 111 -7.14 -11.37 8.52
CA ALA A 111 -7.25 -12.70 9.11
C ALA A 111 -5.90 -13.44 9.16
N ARG A 112 -4.91 -12.98 8.37
CA ARG A 112 -3.53 -13.49 8.38
C ARG A 112 -2.49 -12.41 8.65
N ARG A 113 -1.32 -12.85 9.10
CA ARG A 113 -0.12 -12.01 9.20
C ARG A 113 0.41 -11.64 7.82
N CYS A 114 1.16 -10.55 7.75
CA CYS A 114 1.93 -10.19 6.57
C CYS A 114 2.87 -11.35 6.17
N LEU A 115 2.88 -11.67 4.86
CA LEU A 115 3.71 -12.73 4.32
C LEU A 115 5.21 -12.48 4.57
N ILE A 116 5.69 -11.26 4.32
CA ILE A 116 7.09 -10.89 4.53
C ILE A 116 7.47 -11.03 6.02
N CYS A 117 6.63 -10.53 6.95
CA CYS A 117 6.87 -10.76 8.38
C CYS A 117 6.94 -12.25 8.72
N THR A 118 6.08 -13.07 8.12
CA THR A 118 6.08 -14.53 8.36
C THR A 118 7.37 -15.19 7.84
N GLN A 119 7.90 -14.71 6.71
CA GLN A 119 9.16 -15.18 6.14
C GLN A 119 10.37 -14.71 6.94
N LEU A 120 10.37 -13.45 7.42
CA LEU A 120 11.42 -12.91 8.28
C LEU A 120 11.51 -13.62 9.64
N ASP A 121 10.37 -14.06 10.18
CA ASP A 121 10.33 -14.84 11.43
C ASP A 121 10.73 -16.31 11.23
N SER A 122 10.88 -16.78 9.98
CA SER A 122 11.29 -18.15 9.68
C SER A 122 12.81 -18.29 9.83
N PRO A 123 13.31 -19.45 10.29
CA PRO A 123 14.74 -19.70 10.35
C PRO A 123 15.39 -19.44 8.99
N PRO A 124 16.58 -18.80 8.93
CA PRO A 124 17.29 -18.61 7.68
C PRO A 124 17.54 -19.98 7.05
N LYS A 125 17.18 -20.14 5.77
CA LYS A 125 17.48 -21.38 5.04
C LYS A 125 18.99 -21.47 4.88
N GLU A 126 19.60 -22.59 5.31
CA GLU A 126 21.02 -22.86 5.09
C GLU A 126 21.33 -22.90 3.59
N GLY A 127 22.31 -22.11 3.14
CA GLY A 127 22.72 -21.98 1.73
C GLY A 127 23.09 -20.55 1.35
N PHE A 128 23.71 -20.37 0.18
CA PHE A 128 24.05 -19.04 -0.36
C PHE A 128 22.80 -18.15 -0.42
N ALA A 129 22.82 -17.00 0.28
CA ALA A 129 21.78 -15.97 0.25
C ALA A 129 21.85 -15.17 -1.06
N ILE A 130 21.72 -15.90 -2.17
CA ILE A 130 21.59 -15.37 -3.52
C ILE A 130 20.13 -14.90 -3.65
N GLY A 131 19.92 -13.63 -3.98
CA GLY A 131 18.60 -13.09 -4.26
C GLY A 131 18.00 -13.69 -5.54
N TYR A 132 16.79 -13.26 -5.92
CA TYR A 132 16.22 -13.65 -7.21
C TYR A 132 17.22 -13.41 -8.36
N ALA A 133 17.35 -14.36 -9.28
CA ALA A 133 18.26 -14.31 -10.43
C ALA A 133 19.73 -13.98 -10.10
N ASN A 134 20.24 -14.45 -8.96
CA ASN A 134 21.60 -14.15 -8.49
C ASN A 134 21.89 -12.67 -8.19
N SER A 135 20.85 -11.90 -7.89
CA SER A 135 21.00 -10.51 -7.44
C SER A 135 21.72 -10.39 -6.09
N ASN A 136 22.56 -9.35 -5.98
CA ASN A 136 23.18 -8.95 -4.73
C ASN A 136 22.20 -8.10 -3.92
N SER A 137 21.49 -8.72 -2.97
CA SER A 137 20.47 -8.04 -2.17
C SER A 137 21.01 -6.90 -1.32
N ALA A 138 22.29 -6.90 -0.95
CA ALA A 138 22.90 -5.80 -0.21
C ALA A 138 23.09 -4.56 -1.11
N ALA A 139 23.50 -4.77 -2.36
CA ALA A 139 23.59 -3.71 -3.36
C ALA A 139 22.19 -3.13 -3.67
N LEU A 140 21.20 -4.00 -3.91
CA LEU A 140 19.81 -3.58 -4.12
C LEU A 140 19.25 -2.79 -2.92
N ALA A 141 19.58 -3.18 -1.68
CA ALA A 141 19.16 -2.43 -0.52
C ALA A 141 19.84 -1.06 -0.42
N ALA A 142 21.11 -0.94 -0.80
CA ALA A 142 21.79 0.35 -0.87
C ALA A 142 21.19 1.27 -1.94
N GLU A 143 20.66 0.69 -3.02
CA GLU A 143 20.03 1.39 -4.14
C GLU A 143 18.59 1.83 -3.86
N ALA A 144 17.78 1.00 -3.17
CA ALA A 144 16.39 1.34 -2.85
C ALA A 144 16.26 2.35 -1.70
N ASN A 145 17.12 2.27 -0.68
CA ASN A 145 16.99 3.07 0.54
C ASN A 145 17.15 4.60 0.40
N PRO A 146 17.78 5.16 -0.65
CA PRO A 146 17.74 6.59 -0.97
C PRO A 146 16.35 7.16 -1.29
N LEU A 147 15.40 6.33 -1.74
CA LEU A 147 14.01 6.73 -2.03
C LEU A 147 13.90 7.84 -3.10
N ARG A 148 14.79 7.86 -4.11
CA ARG A 148 14.88 8.96 -5.07
C ARG A 148 13.63 9.03 -5.94
N HIS A 149 13.24 7.89 -6.51
CA HIS A 149 12.13 7.80 -7.45
C HIS A 149 10.77 7.85 -6.73
N SER A 150 10.69 7.25 -5.54
CA SER A 150 9.53 7.26 -4.66
C SER A 150 9.20 8.68 -4.19
N ARG A 151 10.21 9.47 -3.77
CA ARG A 151 10.02 10.88 -3.44
C ARG A 151 9.50 11.66 -4.64
N ARG A 152 10.13 11.49 -5.80
CA ARG A 152 9.69 12.15 -7.04
C ARG A 152 8.22 11.84 -7.35
N TRP A 153 7.82 10.58 -7.25
CA TRP A 153 6.43 10.15 -7.47
C TRP A 153 5.44 10.79 -6.49
N CYS A 154 5.73 10.72 -5.19
CA CYS A 154 4.85 11.28 -4.17
C CYS A 154 4.70 12.81 -4.32
N SER A 155 5.79 13.51 -4.63
CA SER A 155 5.75 14.97 -4.85
C SER A 155 4.99 15.35 -6.14
N LEU A 156 5.23 14.66 -7.26
CA LEU A 156 4.61 15.01 -8.55
C LEU A 156 3.09 14.78 -8.57
N THR A 157 2.60 13.84 -7.77
CA THR A 157 1.17 13.49 -7.73
C THR A 157 0.45 14.06 -6.51
N ALA A 158 1.14 14.82 -5.65
CA ALA A 158 0.61 15.29 -4.36
C ALA A 158 -0.75 15.99 -4.49
N ASP A 159 -0.90 16.89 -5.46
CA ASP A 159 -2.14 17.63 -5.70
C ASP A 159 -3.36 16.73 -5.96
N ALA A 160 -3.16 15.52 -6.48
CA ALA A 160 -4.23 14.59 -6.80
C ALA A 160 -4.64 13.68 -5.63
N TRP A 161 -3.81 13.50 -4.60
CA TRP A 161 -4.11 12.58 -3.49
C TRP A 161 -4.08 13.20 -2.10
N ALA A 162 -3.43 14.35 -1.90
CA ALA A 162 -3.22 14.95 -0.57
C ALA A 162 -4.54 15.28 0.14
N GLU A 163 -5.53 15.81 -0.58
CA GLU A 163 -6.86 16.12 -0.03
C GLU A 163 -7.67 14.86 0.34
N LEU A 164 -7.33 13.72 -0.27
CA LEU A 164 -7.97 12.43 -0.02
C LEU A 164 -7.32 11.69 1.17
N ALA A 165 -6.20 12.21 1.68
CA ALA A 165 -5.43 11.57 2.71
C ALA A 165 -6.16 11.57 4.06
N CYS A 166 -6.13 10.44 4.76
CA CYS A 166 -6.77 10.32 6.06
C CYS A 166 -6.17 11.32 7.06
N SER A 167 -6.99 12.26 7.55
CA SER A 167 -6.59 13.30 8.50
C SER A 167 -5.92 12.72 9.75
N ALA A 168 -6.48 11.66 10.34
CA ALA A 168 -5.89 10.98 11.48
C ALA A 168 -4.49 10.39 11.21
N CYS A 169 -4.12 10.06 9.96
CA CYS A 169 -2.75 9.65 9.62
C CYS A 169 -1.77 10.84 9.55
N LEU A 170 -2.26 11.98 9.06
CA LEU A 170 -1.45 13.19 8.92
C LEU A 170 -1.25 13.89 10.27
N GLY A 171 -2.14 13.64 11.23
CA GLY A 171 -2.21 14.32 12.52
C GLY A 171 -3.07 15.58 12.41
N ASP A 172 -3.35 16.21 13.55
CA ASP A 172 -4.11 17.47 13.63
C ASP A 172 -3.29 18.64 13.05
N GLY A 173 -3.05 18.64 11.74
CA GLY A 173 -2.76 19.86 10.99
C GLY A 173 -3.99 20.77 11.02
N PRO A 174 -3.85 22.09 10.77
CA PRO A 174 -4.94 23.04 10.90
C PRO A 174 -6.17 22.51 10.17
N SER A 175 -7.25 22.32 10.93
CA SER A 175 -8.53 21.79 10.46
C SER A 175 -9.03 22.65 9.30
N SER A 176 -8.66 22.22 8.09
CA SER A 176 -9.25 22.70 6.86
C SER A 176 -10.57 21.94 6.68
N PRO A 177 -11.66 22.60 6.27
CA PRO A 177 -12.91 21.91 5.96
C PRO A 177 -12.75 20.78 4.92
N ALA A 178 -11.68 20.81 4.10
CA ALA A 178 -11.31 19.71 3.20
C ALA A 178 -10.75 18.46 3.94
N HIS A 179 -10.04 18.65 5.06
CA HIS A 179 -9.49 17.54 5.87
C HIS A 179 -10.55 16.87 6.75
N ASP A 180 -11.60 17.60 7.15
CA ASP A 180 -12.74 17.03 7.88
C ASP A 180 -13.63 16.15 6.98
N ALA A 181 -13.58 16.37 5.65
CA ALA A 181 -14.25 15.55 4.65
C ALA A 181 -13.43 14.31 4.22
N ALA A 182 -12.15 14.21 4.61
CA ALA A 182 -11.28 13.13 4.17
C ALA A 182 -11.63 11.80 4.85
N ALA A 183 -12.02 10.81 4.03
CA ALA A 183 -12.43 9.51 4.54
C ALA A 183 -11.28 8.77 5.26
N PRO A 184 -11.57 8.07 6.38
CA PRO A 184 -10.55 7.38 7.16
C PRO A 184 -9.86 6.27 6.36
N CYS A 185 -8.59 6.03 6.64
CA CYS A 185 -7.89 4.84 6.15
C CYS A 185 -8.48 3.58 6.81
N ARG A 186 -8.15 2.40 6.27
CA ARG A 186 -8.64 1.10 6.77
C ARG A 186 -8.48 0.93 8.27
N LEU A 187 -7.32 1.30 8.83
CA LEU A 187 -7.02 1.13 10.25
C LEU A 187 -7.88 2.05 11.13
N HIS A 188 -7.94 3.34 10.79
CA HIS A 188 -8.77 4.31 11.53
C HIS A 188 -10.27 4.05 11.33
N LEU A 189 -10.70 3.55 10.17
CA LEU A 189 -12.08 3.11 9.96
C LEU A 189 -12.40 1.91 10.86
N ALA A 190 -11.51 0.93 10.96
CA ALA A 190 -11.70 -0.21 11.86
C ALA A 190 -11.81 0.22 13.33
N GLU A 191 -10.99 1.17 13.75
CA GLU A 191 -11.06 1.76 15.10
C GLU A 191 -12.36 2.54 15.33
N ALA A 192 -12.77 3.37 14.37
CA ALA A 192 -14.02 4.12 14.46
C ALA A 192 -15.24 3.18 14.55
N VAL A 193 -15.27 2.09 13.79
CA VAL A 193 -16.32 1.06 13.87
C VAL A 193 -16.32 0.40 15.26
N ARG A 194 -15.16 -0.01 15.79
CA ARG A 194 -15.07 -0.62 17.12
C ARG A 194 -15.49 0.32 18.24
N ALA A 195 -15.21 1.62 18.08
CA ALA A 195 -15.59 2.66 19.02
C ALA A 195 -17.05 3.11 18.86
N GLY A 196 -17.81 2.56 17.91
CA GLY A 196 -19.20 2.95 17.64
C GLY A 196 -19.36 4.33 16.98
N ARG A 197 -18.26 4.90 16.44
CA ARG A 197 -18.25 6.20 15.75
C ARG A 197 -18.48 6.11 14.24
N ALA A 198 -18.46 4.90 13.67
CA ALA A 198 -18.73 4.66 12.24
C ALA A 198 -19.83 3.62 12.02
N GLY A 199 -20.80 3.96 11.18
CA GLY A 199 -22.00 3.19 10.84
C GLY A 199 -21.93 2.52 9.46
N ASP A 200 -23.09 2.13 8.94
CA ASP A 200 -23.20 1.54 7.60
C ASP A 200 -22.99 2.55 6.48
N GLY A 201 -23.36 3.81 6.69
CA GLY A 201 -23.08 4.89 5.75
C GLY A 201 -21.57 5.06 5.49
N ASP A 202 -20.76 5.04 6.54
CA ASP A 202 -19.29 5.17 6.43
C ASP A 202 -18.67 3.96 5.71
N LEU A 203 -19.17 2.76 5.96
CA LEU A 203 -18.71 1.54 5.28
C LEU A 203 -19.11 1.53 3.80
N ALA A 204 -20.31 1.99 3.47
CA ALA A 204 -20.77 2.14 2.09
C ALA A 204 -19.96 3.22 1.35
N ALA A 205 -19.66 4.36 2.01
CA ALA A 205 -18.80 5.40 1.45
C ALA A 205 -17.37 4.88 1.18
N ALA A 206 -16.80 4.13 2.13
CA ALA A 206 -15.50 3.48 1.94
C ALA A 206 -15.53 2.46 0.80
N ALA A 207 -16.63 1.70 0.65
CA ALA A 207 -16.80 0.76 -0.45
C ALA A 207 -16.84 1.45 -1.83
N LEU A 208 -17.60 2.56 -1.93
CA LEU A 208 -17.66 3.36 -3.16
C LEU A 208 -16.30 3.95 -3.51
N ARG A 209 -15.58 4.50 -2.51
CA ARG A 209 -14.22 5.01 -2.69
C ARG A 209 -13.28 3.93 -3.21
N LEU A 210 -13.25 2.76 -2.57
CA LEU A 210 -12.39 1.64 -2.99
C LEU A 210 -12.70 1.16 -4.41
N THR A 211 -13.96 1.23 -4.83
CA THR A 211 -14.36 0.88 -6.20
C THR A 211 -13.79 1.90 -7.18
N GLY A 212 -13.96 3.19 -6.92
CA GLY A 212 -13.38 4.25 -7.76
C GLY A 212 -11.84 4.21 -7.81
N VAL A 213 -11.17 3.90 -6.70
CA VAL A 213 -9.72 3.70 -6.65
C VAL A 213 -9.30 2.50 -7.50
N ALA A 214 -10.02 1.38 -7.41
CA ALA A 214 -9.72 0.22 -8.23
C ALA A 214 -9.93 0.46 -9.73
N ASP A 215 -10.92 1.25 -10.12
CA ASP A 215 -11.15 1.59 -11.52
C ASP A 215 -10.02 2.48 -12.07
N ARG A 216 -9.57 3.48 -11.31
CA ARG A 216 -8.40 4.31 -11.66
C ARG A 216 -7.10 3.51 -11.69
N LEU A 217 -6.92 2.59 -10.74
CA LEU A 217 -5.78 1.68 -10.73
C LEU A 217 -5.74 0.80 -11.97
N ALA A 218 -6.88 0.29 -12.44
CA ALA A 218 -6.94 -0.51 -13.66
C ALA A 218 -6.47 0.31 -14.88
N VAL A 219 -6.91 1.57 -14.99
CA VAL A 219 -6.45 2.50 -16.04
C VAL A 219 -4.93 2.75 -15.92
N PHE A 220 -4.44 2.98 -14.70
CA PHE A 220 -3.00 3.17 -14.47
C PHE A 220 -2.18 1.92 -14.85
N VAL A 221 -2.61 0.73 -14.43
CA VAL A 221 -1.97 -0.55 -14.77
C VAL A 221 -1.95 -0.76 -16.29
N GLU A 222 -3.04 -0.45 -16.98
CA GLU A 222 -3.10 -0.53 -18.44
C GLU A 222 -2.13 0.46 -19.08
N SER A 223 -2.02 1.68 -18.54
CA SER A 223 -1.18 2.76 -19.08
C SER A 223 0.32 2.46 -19.10
N VAL A 224 0.80 1.60 -18.20
CA VAL A 224 2.21 1.24 -18.10
C VAL A 224 2.58 -0.01 -18.91
N THR A 225 1.61 -0.57 -19.66
CA THR A 225 1.88 -1.64 -20.62
C THR A 225 2.44 -1.09 -21.94
N MET A 226 3.04 -1.97 -22.76
CA MET A 226 3.71 -1.59 -24.02
C MET A 226 2.82 -0.76 -24.98
N PHE A 227 1.50 -0.98 -24.97
CA PHE A 227 0.54 -0.29 -25.83
C PHE A 227 -0.55 0.44 -25.04
N GLY A 228 -0.29 0.70 -23.75
CA GLY A 228 -1.23 1.36 -22.86
C GLY A 228 -1.56 2.79 -23.29
N PRO A 229 -2.79 3.28 -23.07
CA PRO A 229 -3.11 4.70 -23.22
C PRO A 229 -2.42 5.51 -22.11
N SER A 230 -2.27 6.83 -22.27
CA SER A 230 -1.77 7.68 -21.18
C SER A 230 -2.77 7.77 -20.03
N ALA A 231 -2.29 7.65 -18.80
CA ALA A 231 -3.07 7.86 -17.58
C ALA A 231 -3.18 9.36 -17.24
N GLY A 232 -4.32 9.79 -16.70
CA GLY A 232 -4.50 11.14 -16.16
C GLY A 232 -3.87 11.30 -14.77
N PRO A 233 -3.71 12.52 -14.25
CA PRO A 233 -3.11 12.74 -12.93
C PRO A 233 -3.77 11.97 -11.77
N ALA A 234 -5.10 11.84 -11.79
CA ALA A 234 -5.85 11.09 -10.78
C ALA A 234 -5.60 9.57 -10.87
N ASP A 235 -5.37 9.05 -12.08
CA ASP A 235 -5.04 7.64 -12.31
C ASP A 235 -3.61 7.37 -11.85
N GLU A 236 -2.68 8.26 -12.19
CA GLU A 236 -1.27 8.20 -11.74
C GLU A 236 -1.12 8.27 -10.21
N ALA A 237 -2.02 8.97 -9.52
CA ALA A 237 -2.05 9.07 -8.07
C ALA A 237 -2.77 7.91 -7.37
N SER A 238 -3.54 7.09 -8.11
CA SER A 238 -4.47 6.10 -7.55
C SER A 238 -3.77 5.01 -6.72
N TRP A 239 -2.53 4.65 -7.05
CA TRP A 239 -1.75 3.70 -6.26
C TRP A 239 -1.41 4.25 -4.88
N ILE A 240 -1.06 5.54 -4.76
CA ILE A 240 -0.82 6.19 -3.46
C ILE A 240 -2.09 6.19 -2.65
N GLU A 241 -3.24 6.44 -3.28
CA GLU A 241 -4.52 6.40 -2.58
C GLU A 241 -4.86 5.00 -2.07
N ALA A 242 -4.67 3.97 -2.89
CA ALA A 242 -4.89 2.59 -2.48
C ALA A 242 -3.96 2.22 -1.31
N LEU A 243 -2.66 2.46 -1.44
CA LEU A 243 -1.70 2.16 -0.37
C LEU A 243 -1.98 2.99 0.88
N GLY A 244 -2.33 4.26 0.72
CA GLY A 244 -2.76 5.16 1.79
C GLY A 244 -3.95 4.61 2.56
N PHE A 245 -4.96 4.07 1.85
CA PHE A 245 -6.09 3.42 2.50
C PHE A 245 -5.66 2.17 3.30
N PHE A 246 -4.85 1.28 2.73
CA PHE A 246 -4.51 -0.01 3.37
C PHE A 246 -3.40 0.08 4.42
N ALA A 247 -2.44 0.99 4.24
CA ALA A 247 -1.17 1.10 4.97
C ALA A 247 -0.94 2.50 5.58
N GLY A 248 -1.89 3.41 5.43
CA GLY A 248 -1.84 4.77 5.96
C GLY A 248 -1.02 5.75 5.12
N TRP A 249 -1.22 7.03 5.42
CA TRP A 249 -0.84 8.15 4.55
C TRP A 249 0.40 8.92 5.00
N ARG A 250 0.90 8.65 6.20
CA ARG A 250 1.96 9.46 6.81
C ARG A 250 3.29 9.35 6.05
N PHE A 251 3.62 8.15 5.56
CA PHE A 251 4.82 7.92 4.77
C PHE A 251 4.82 8.65 3.41
N PRO A 252 3.81 8.51 2.52
CA PRO A 252 3.80 9.25 1.26
C PRO A 252 3.71 10.78 1.48
N ALA A 253 3.02 11.23 2.54
CA ALA A 253 3.03 12.63 2.96
C ALA A 253 4.44 13.12 3.34
N PHE A 254 5.21 12.32 4.08
CA PHE A 254 6.60 12.64 4.40
C PHE A 254 7.48 12.69 3.14
N LEU A 255 7.30 11.74 2.22
CA LEU A 255 8.06 11.73 0.96
C LEU A 255 7.76 12.95 0.09
N ALA A 256 6.50 13.39 0.07
CA ALA A 256 6.05 14.57 -0.66
C ALA A 256 6.40 15.90 0.02
N GLY A 257 6.89 15.88 1.27
CA GLY A 257 7.20 17.09 2.04
C GLY A 257 5.98 17.77 2.68
N LEU A 258 4.85 17.06 2.80
CA LEU A 258 3.61 17.56 3.39
C LEU A 258 3.58 17.44 4.91
N VAL A 259 4.38 16.55 5.49
CA VAL A 259 4.57 16.42 6.95
C VAL A 259 6.04 16.47 7.30
N ALA A 260 6.35 17.12 8.43
CA ALA A 260 7.71 17.22 8.95
C ALA A 260 8.21 15.85 9.46
N PRO A 261 9.54 15.62 9.44
CA PRO A 261 10.12 14.42 10.02
C PRO A 261 9.86 14.35 11.53
N GLU A 262 9.58 13.14 12.03
CA GLU A 262 9.58 12.86 13.46
C GLU A 262 11.03 12.66 13.94
N ASN A 263 11.36 13.27 15.08
CA ASN A 263 12.66 13.13 15.75
C ASN A 263 12.76 11.82 16.54
#